data_AF-A0A9J6D4L9-F1
#
_entry.id   AF-A0A9J6D4L9-F1
#
_cell.length_a   1.000
_cell.length_b   1.000
_cell.length_c   1.000
_cell.angle_alpha   90.00
_cell.angle_beta   90.00
_cell.angle_gamma   90.00
#
_symmetry.space_group_name_H-M   'P 1'
#
loop_
_entity.id
_entity.type
_entity.pdbx_description
1 polymer ?
#
loop_
_entity_poly.entity_id
_entity_poly.type
_entity_poly.pdbx_seq_one_letter_code
_entity_poly.pdbx_strand_id
1 'polypeptide(L)'
;MWRSQPESESWLLPVDDDATAMRCTICASRFTVKFDFVSAVKHHASTQKHEQKSLASKHAATVNKFFLPANSSAEDNVTAAELGAIFHGIKHNNSYLSMDCGSKLAPKVFSDSDIASRMRLGRTKIKHLVKDVLAPSFPKDAARSADFVEGQLQLSCCA
;
A
#
# COMPACT_ATOMS: atom_id res chain seq x y z
N MET A 1 -8.01 -32.51 -28.28
CA MET A 1 -9.32 -32.17 -27.70
C MET A 1 -9.13 -31.96 -26.19
N TRP A 2 -8.56 -30.82 -25.78
CA TRP A 2 -8.26 -30.47 -24.37
C TRP A 2 -9.23 -29.40 -23.81
N ARG A 3 -10.08 -28.84 -24.68
CA ARG A 3 -11.12 -27.82 -24.38
C ARG A 3 -12.26 -28.31 -23.46
N SER A 4 -12.22 -29.55 -22.99
CA SER A 4 -13.34 -30.20 -22.29
C SER A 4 -13.05 -30.57 -20.84
N GLN A 5 -11.90 -30.16 -20.29
CA GLN A 5 -11.62 -30.38 -18.85
C GLN A 5 -12.17 -29.19 -18.04
N PRO A 6 -13.05 -29.43 -17.06
CA PRO A 6 -13.79 -28.39 -16.31
C PRO A 6 -12.93 -27.58 -15.32
N GLU A 7 -11.65 -27.94 -15.17
CA GLU A 7 -10.69 -27.33 -14.26
C GLU A 7 -9.51 -26.76 -15.05
N SER A 8 -9.81 -25.84 -15.97
CA SER A 8 -8.77 -24.93 -16.47
C SER A 8 -8.34 -24.04 -15.32
N GLU A 9 -7.33 -24.49 -14.59
CA GLU A 9 -6.51 -23.68 -13.69
C GLU A 9 -6.38 -22.26 -14.25
N SER A 10 -6.86 -21.26 -13.51
CA SER A 10 -7.04 -19.88 -14.00
C SER A 10 -5.73 -19.19 -14.42
N TRP A 11 -4.58 -19.83 -14.20
CA TRP A 11 -3.26 -19.37 -14.56
C TRP A 11 -2.72 -19.95 -15.89
N LEU A 12 -3.49 -20.79 -16.58
CA LEU A 12 -3.12 -21.38 -17.87
C LEU A 12 -3.84 -20.71 -19.04
N LEU A 13 -3.07 -20.26 -20.02
CA LEU A 13 -3.56 -19.67 -21.26
C LEU A 13 -3.04 -20.45 -22.48
N PRO A 14 -3.88 -20.70 -23.49
CA PRO A 14 -3.41 -21.21 -24.78
C PRO A 14 -2.51 -20.18 -25.48
N VAL A 15 -1.65 -20.66 -26.37
CA VAL A 15 -0.88 -19.84 -27.29
C VAL A 15 -1.47 -20.02 -28.69
N ASP A 16 -1.82 -18.92 -29.37
CA ASP A 16 -2.49 -18.98 -30.67
C ASP A 16 -1.56 -19.50 -31.79
N ASP A 17 -0.25 -19.27 -31.65
CA ASP A 17 0.76 -19.67 -32.64
C ASP A 17 1.04 -21.18 -32.64
N ASP A 18 0.80 -21.87 -31.52
CA ASP A 18 1.20 -23.27 -31.32
C ASP A 18 0.13 -24.05 -30.55
N ALA A 19 -0.59 -24.95 -31.22
CA ALA A 19 -1.68 -25.75 -30.63
C ALA A 19 -1.24 -26.70 -29.49
N THR A 20 0.07 -26.90 -29.31
CA THR A 20 0.68 -27.74 -28.26
C THR A 20 1.42 -26.94 -27.19
N ALA A 21 1.50 -25.61 -27.33
CA ALA A 21 2.15 -24.76 -26.35
C ALA A 21 1.13 -24.06 -25.44
N MET A 22 1.48 -23.94 -24.18
CA MET A 22 0.69 -23.21 -23.19
C MET A 22 1.54 -22.19 -22.45
N ARG A 23 0.89 -21.12 -22.00
CA ARG A 23 1.50 -20.05 -21.22
C ARG A 23 0.95 -20.06 -19.80
N CYS A 24 1.86 -20.04 -18.83
CA CYS A 24 1.51 -19.78 -17.43
C CYS A 24 1.55 -18.27 -17.15
N THR A 25 0.47 -17.70 -16.62
CA THR A 25 0.38 -16.28 -16.23
C THR A 25 1.23 -15.96 -15.00
N ILE A 26 1.30 -16.89 -14.03
CA ILE A 26 2.09 -16.75 -12.80
C ILE A 26 3.59 -16.76 -13.12
N CYS A 27 4.04 -17.74 -13.90
CA CYS A 27 5.45 -17.89 -14.25
C CYS A 27 5.93 -16.92 -15.33
N ALA A 28 4.99 -16.40 -16.13
CA ALA A 28 5.23 -15.70 -17.39
C ALA A 28 6.11 -16.52 -18.36
N SER A 29 5.90 -17.84 -18.40
CA SER A 29 6.68 -18.78 -19.23
C SER A 29 5.79 -19.63 -20.10
N ARG A 30 6.29 -19.99 -21.28
CA ARG A 30 5.68 -20.95 -22.21
C ARG A 30 6.27 -22.35 -21.96
N PHE A 31 5.44 -23.38 -22.07
CA PHE A 31 5.87 -24.77 -22.04
C PHE A 31 5.02 -25.61 -23.00
N THR A 32 5.58 -26.71 -23.50
CA THR A 32 4.94 -27.56 -24.51
C THR A 32 4.32 -28.80 -23.87
N VAL A 33 3.16 -29.19 -24.38
CA VAL A 33 2.40 -30.36 -23.98
C VAL A 33 2.51 -31.39 -25.11
N LYS A 34 3.37 -32.40 -24.91
CA LYS A 34 3.69 -33.39 -25.95
C LYS A 34 2.67 -34.52 -26.05
N PHE A 35 2.38 -35.18 -24.91
CA PHE A 35 1.58 -36.43 -24.89
C PHE A 35 0.46 -36.39 -23.86
N ASP A 36 0.78 -35.99 -22.63
CA ASP A 36 -0.19 -35.90 -21.54
C ASP A 36 -0.23 -34.47 -21.00
N PHE A 37 -1.35 -33.81 -21.27
CA PHE A 37 -1.66 -32.48 -20.77
C PHE A 37 -1.66 -32.41 -19.25
N VAL A 38 -2.29 -33.38 -18.59
CA VAL A 38 -2.47 -33.37 -17.14
C VAL A 38 -1.12 -33.55 -16.45
N SER A 39 -0.30 -34.49 -16.92
CA SER A 39 1.05 -34.69 -16.37
C SER A 39 1.96 -33.48 -16.61
N ALA A 40 1.91 -32.86 -17.79
CA ALA A 40 2.70 -31.66 -18.09
C ALA A 40 2.31 -30.46 -17.20
N VAL A 41 1.00 -30.26 -16.98
CA VAL A 41 0.48 -29.20 -16.09
C VAL A 41 0.85 -29.47 -14.64
N LYS A 42 0.70 -30.70 -14.14
CA LYS A 42 1.09 -31.08 -12.77
C LYS A 42 2.58 -30.88 -12.54
N HIS A 43 3.42 -31.28 -13.50
CA HIS A 43 4.87 -31.08 -13.41
C HIS A 43 5.26 -29.59 -13.41
N HIS A 44 4.61 -28.77 -14.23
CA HIS A 44 4.80 -27.33 -14.19
C HIS A 44 4.38 -26.74 -12.84
N ALA A 45 3.22 -27.13 -12.30
CA ALA A 45 2.71 -26.66 -11.03
C ALA A 45 3.63 -27.02 -9.85
N SER A 46 4.30 -28.18 -9.90
CA SER A 46 5.29 -28.61 -8.90
C SER A 46 6.69 -28.00 -9.09
N THR A 47 6.90 -27.19 -10.13
CA THR A 47 8.21 -26.56 -10.35
C THR A 47 8.44 -25.46 -9.31
N GLN A 48 9.63 -25.40 -8.72
CA GLN A 48 10.01 -24.39 -7.71
C GLN A 48 9.65 -22.95 -8.12
N LYS A 49 9.87 -22.61 -9.40
CA LYS A 49 9.52 -21.29 -9.96
C LYS A 49 8.02 -20.98 -9.86
N HIS A 50 7.17 -21.97 -10.13
CA HIS A 50 5.72 -21.82 -10.06
C HIS A 50 5.27 -21.68 -8.60
N GLU A 51 5.76 -22.56 -7.73
CA GLU A 51 5.44 -22.55 -6.31
C GLU A 51 5.80 -21.22 -5.65
N GLN A 52 7.05 -20.75 -5.82
CA GLN A 52 7.52 -19.49 -5.25
C GLN A 52 6.70 -18.29 -5.73
N LYS A 53 6.41 -18.22 -7.03
CA LYS A 53 5.62 -17.11 -7.59
C LYS A 53 4.14 -17.18 -7.22
N SER A 54 3.58 -18.38 -7.11
CA SER A 54 2.21 -18.60 -6.64
C SER A 54 2.06 -18.13 -5.19
N LEU A 55 3.01 -18.50 -4.32
CA LEU A 55 3.07 -18.01 -2.95
C LEU A 55 3.22 -16.48 -2.90
N ALA A 56 4.19 -15.93 -3.65
CA ALA A 56 4.41 -14.49 -3.70
C ALA A 56 3.15 -13.72 -4.18
N SER A 57 2.44 -14.25 -5.18
CA SER A 57 1.19 -13.68 -5.68
C SER A 57 0.10 -13.64 -4.59
N LYS A 58 -0.06 -14.72 -3.81
CA LYS A 58 -0.98 -14.77 -2.66
C LYS A 58 -0.62 -13.75 -1.58
N HIS A 59 0.68 -13.60 -1.29
CA HIS A 59 1.16 -12.60 -0.32
C HIS A 59 0.95 -11.17 -0.82
N ALA A 60 1.20 -10.89 -2.11
CA ALA A 60 1.00 -9.58 -2.70
C ALA A 60 -0.48 -9.12 -2.60
N ALA A 61 -1.43 -10.03 -2.81
CA ALA A 61 -2.86 -9.73 -2.63
C ALA A 61 -3.22 -9.31 -1.19
N THR A 62 -2.49 -9.83 -0.19
CA THR A 62 -2.66 -9.43 1.21
C THR A 62 -2.05 -8.06 1.48
N VAL A 63 -0.87 -7.78 0.92
CA VAL A 63 -0.19 -6.48 1.07
C VAL A 63 -0.99 -5.35 0.43
N ASN A 64 -1.60 -5.59 -0.74
CA ASN A 64 -2.41 -4.59 -1.43
C ASN A 64 -3.62 -4.11 -0.61
N LYS A 65 -4.12 -4.90 0.36
CA LYS A 65 -5.22 -4.46 1.24
C LYS A 65 -4.85 -3.30 2.15
N PHE A 66 -3.56 -3.07 2.40
CA PHE A 66 -3.09 -1.96 3.22
C PHE A 66 -3.02 -0.64 2.45
N PHE A 67 -3.03 -0.69 1.12
CA PHE A 67 -2.99 0.48 0.26
C PHE A 67 -4.37 0.69 -0.34
N LEU A 68 -4.86 1.92 -0.31
CA LEU A 68 -6.03 2.26 -1.09
C LEU A 68 -5.64 2.41 -2.57
N PRO A 69 -6.60 2.23 -3.48
CA PRO A 69 -6.42 2.59 -4.88
C PRO A 69 -6.07 4.07 -4.97
N ALA A 70 -5.01 4.41 -5.70
CA ALA A 70 -4.63 5.78 -5.96
C ALA A 70 -5.77 6.56 -6.63
N ASN A 71 -5.95 7.82 -6.25
CA ASN A 71 -7.02 8.71 -6.75
C ASN A 71 -8.44 8.22 -6.46
N SER A 72 -8.64 7.51 -5.34
CA SER A 72 -9.97 7.18 -4.85
C SER A 72 -10.49 8.24 -3.88
N SER A 73 -11.81 8.44 -3.84
CA SER A 73 -12.43 9.36 -2.86
C SER A 73 -12.12 9.00 -1.41
N ALA A 74 -11.84 7.72 -1.13
CA ALA A 74 -11.42 7.26 0.18
C ALA A 74 -10.02 7.79 0.56
N GLU A 75 -9.07 7.82 -0.38
CA GLU A 75 -7.74 8.42 -0.16
C GLU A 75 -7.82 9.92 0.09
N ASP A 76 -8.67 10.63 -0.66
CA ASP A 76 -8.87 12.06 -0.48
C ASP A 76 -9.44 12.38 0.90
N ASN A 77 -10.40 11.57 1.38
CA ASN A 77 -10.98 11.72 2.71
C ASN A 77 -9.95 11.47 3.83
N VAL A 78 -9.09 10.45 3.68
CA VAL A 78 -8.00 10.19 4.64
C VAL A 78 -6.99 11.35 4.62
N THR A 79 -6.61 11.82 3.44
CA THR A 79 -5.68 12.95 3.27
C THR A 79 -6.24 14.23 3.87
N ALA A 80 -7.53 14.51 3.68
CA ALA A 80 -8.20 15.67 4.27
C ALA A 80 -8.24 15.58 5.80
N ALA A 81 -8.55 14.41 6.36
CA ALA A 81 -8.53 14.19 7.81
C ALA A 81 -7.12 14.38 8.40
N GLU A 82 -6.09 13.89 7.70
CA GLU A 82 -4.69 14.06 8.08
C GLU A 82 -4.26 15.52 8.07
N LEU A 83 -4.54 16.25 6.98
CA LEU A 83 -4.23 17.68 6.88
C LEU A 83 -4.99 18.49 7.93
N GLY A 84 -6.25 18.17 8.18
CA GLY A 84 -7.05 18.81 9.23
C GLY A 84 -6.46 18.61 10.62
N ALA A 85 -6.03 17.39 10.94
CA ALA A 85 -5.38 17.08 12.21
C ALA A 85 -4.05 17.83 12.39
N ILE A 86 -3.23 17.91 11.33
CA ILE A 86 -1.97 18.67 11.35
C ILE A 86 -2.24 20.16 11.52
N PHE A 87 -3.20 20.71 10.76
CA PHE A 87 -3.55 22.12 10.83
C PHE A 87 -4.05 22.50 12.23
N HIS A 88 -4.93 21.69 12.82
CA HIS A 88 -5.35 21.86 14.21
C HIS A 88 -4.16 21.82 15.17
N GLY A 89 -3.25 20.87 14.98
CA GLY A 89 -2.03 20.76 15.78
C GLY A 89 -1.16 22.01 15.70
N ILE A 90 -0.93 22.56 14.51
CA ILE A 90 -0.18 23.81 14.33
C ILE A 90 -0.89 24.98 15.02
N LYS A 91 -2.21 25.11 14.83
CA LYS A 91 -3.01 26.19 15.42
C LYS A 91 -2.92 26.21 16.95
N HIS A 92 -2.87 25.03 17.57
CA HIS A 92 -2.76 24.88 19.02
C HIS A 92 -1.35 24.57 19.52
N ASN A 93 -0.33 24.73 18.65
CA ASN A 93 1.07 24.53 18.98
C ASN A 93 1.39 23.14 19.58
N ASN A 94 0.65 22.12 19.13
CA ASN A 94 0.84 20.73 19.55
C ASN A 94 2.15 20.18 19.00
N SER A 95 2.78 19.31 19.79
CA SER A 95 4.04 18.74 19.37
C SER A 95 3.92 17.71 18.25
N TYR A 96 4.95 17.59 17.41
CA TYR A 96 5.01 16.54 16.38
C TYR A 96 4.96 15.15 17.02
N LEU A 97 5.50 15.02 18.23
CA LEU A 97 5.38 13.81 19.03
C LEU A 97 3.93 13.55 19.48
N SER A 98 3.23 14.59 19.96
CA SER A 98 1.82 14.48 20.37
C SER A 98 0.93 14.11 19.18
N MET A 99 1.14 14.75 18.02
CA MET A 99 0.40 14.43 16.79
C MET A 99 0.66 13.00 16.29
N ASP A 100 1.92 12.52 16.32
CA ASP A 100 2.26 11.12 16.00
C ASP A 100 1.56 10.15 16.95
N CYS A 101 1.59 10.43 18.26
CA CYS A 101 0.88 9.62 19.26
C CYS A 101 -0.64 9.62 19.03
N GLY A 102 -1.23 10.79 18.77
CA GLY A 102 -2.65 10.94 18.48
C GLY A 102 -3.10 10.13 17.27
N SER A 103 -2.28 10.10 16.21
CA SER A 103 -2.58 9.29 15.01
C SER A 103 -2.56 7.78 15.27
N LYS A 104 -1.70 7.31 16.19
CA LYS A 104 -1.65 5.90 16.63
C LYS A 104 -2.79 5.56 17.59
N LEU A 105 -3.33 6.55 18.29
CA LEU A 105 -4.45 6.42 19.21
C LEU A 105 -5.80 6.44 18.47
N ALA A 106 -5.94 7.28 17.44
CA ALA A 106 -7.15 7.42 16.63
C ALA A 106 -7.82 6.09 16.22
N PRO A 107 -7.10 5.08 15.65
CA PRO A 107 -7.73 3.81 15.27
C PRO A 107 -8.21 2.97 16.46
N LYS A 108 -7.68 3.23 17.67
CA LYS A 108 -8.09 2.52 18.89
C LYS A 108 -9.32 3.15 19.53
N VAL A 109 -9.46 4.48 19.42
CA VAL A 109 -10.59 5.24 19.96
C VAL A 109 -11.78 5.18 19.00
N PHE A 110 -11.52 5.24 17.70
CA PHE A 110 -12.53 5.21 16.64
C PHE A 110 -12.40 3.91 15.84
N SER A 111 -12.66 2.78 16.50
CA SER A 111 -12.50 1.44 15.90
C SER A 111 -13.48 1.15 14.76
N ASP A 112 -14.58 1.90 14.69
CA ASP A 112 -15.62 1.84 13.68
C ASP A 112 -15.32 2.69 12.44
N SER A 113 -14.38 3.64 12.54
CA SER A 113 -14.06 4.58 11.47
C SER A 113 -12.94 4.05 10.56
N ASP A 114 -13.28 3.77 9.30
CA ASP A 114 -12.31 3.36 8.28
C ASP A 114 -11.25 4.45 8.05
N ILE A 115 -11.64 5.73 8.10
CA ILE A 115 -10.73 6.88 7.96
C ILE A 115 -9.70 6.87 9.09
N ALA A 116 -10.15 6.77 10.34
CA ALA A 116 -9.25 6.75 11.50
C ALA A 116 -8.32 5.52 11.49
N SER A 117 -8.82 4.38 11.01
CA SER A 117 -8.03 3.15 10.87
C SER A 117 -6.83 3.32 9.91
N ARG A 118 -7.02 4.15 8.87
CA ARG A 118 -6.06 4.37 7.77
C ARG A 118 -5.18 5.60 7.93
N MET A 119 -5.52 6.53 8.83
CA MET A 119 -4.65 7.67 9.13
C MET A 119 -3.26 7.19 9.61
N ARG A 120 -2.21 7.71 8.98
CA ARG A 120 -0.80 7.39 9.28
C ARG A 120 0.02 8.67 9.26
N LEU A 121 0.00 9.38 10.38
CA LEU A 121 0.74 10.63 10.57
C LEU A 121 2.01 10.41 11.40
N GLY A 122 3.06 9.93 10.75
CA GLY A 122 4.39 9.89 11.37
C GLY A 122 5.05 11.27 11.37
N ARG A 123 6.00 11.50 12.30
CA ARG A 123 6.72 12.79 12.45
C ARG A 123 7.34 13.29 11.14
N THR A 124 7.96 12.40 10.36
CA THR A 124 8.58 12.73 9.07
C THR A 124 7.53 13.22 8.07
N LYS A 125 6.37 12.57 8.02
CA LYS A 125 5.26 12.95 7.14
C LYS A 125 4.69 14.30 7.55
N ILE A 126 4.41 14.49 8.84
CA ILE A 126 3.92 15.76 9.40
C ILE A 126 4.87 16.89 9.01
N LYS A 127 6.18 16.74 9.26
CA LYS A 127 7.19 17.77 8.95
C LYS A 127 7.16 18.21 7.48
N HIS A 128 7.08 17.27 6.54
CA HIS A 128 7.02 17.60 5.12
C HIS A 128 5.68 18.23 4.74
N LEU A 129 4.56 17.74 5.27
CA LEU A 129 3.25 18.36 5.02
C LEU A 129 3.18 19.80 5.55
N VAL A 130 3.76 20.07 6.72
CA VAL A 130 3.86 21.44 7.24
C VAL A 130 4.72 22.31 6.32
N LYS A 131 5.92 21.85 5.99
CA LYS A 131 6.91 22.64 5.24
C LYS A 131 6.53 22.86 3.77
N ASP A 132 6.07 21.82 3.10
CA ASP A 132 5.96 21.80 1.64
C ASP A 132 4.52 22.07 1.17
N VAL A 133 3.51 21.84 2.03
CA VAL A 133 2.08 22.03 1.67
C VAL A 133 1.46 23.20 2.43
N LEU A 134 1.56 23.20 3.76
CA LEU A 134 0.88 24.20 4.58
C LEU A 134 1.62 25.54 4.61
N ALA A 135 2.95 25.56 4.62
CA ALA A 135 3.71 26.82 4.68
C ALA A 135 3.53 27.72 3.45
N PRO A 136 3.53 27.21 2.20
CA PRO A 136 3.22 28.02 1.03
C PRO A 136 1.76 28.52 1.02
N SER A 137 0.83 27.69 1.51
CA SER A 137 -0.61 27.99 1.46
C SER A 137 -1.06 28.94 2.58
N PHE A 138 -0.44 28.86 3.75
CA PHE A 138 -0.83 29.60 4.97
C PHE A 138 0.40 30.18 5.70
N PRO A 139 1.09 31.17 5.12
CA PRO A 139 2.37 31.66 5.65
C PRO A 139 2.26 32.25 7.07
N LYS A 140 1.12 32.85 7.44
CA LYS A 140 0.89 33.42 8.77
C LYS A 140 0.77 32.36 9.87
N ASP A 141 0.17 31.23 9.53
CA ASP A 141 -0.05 30.12 10.47
C ASP A 141 1.17 29.20 10.53
N ALA A 142 1.90 29.08 9.41
CA ALA A 142 3.14 28.33 9.34
C ALA A 142 4.30 29.01 10.08
N ALA A 143 4.32 30.34 10.19
CA ALA A 143 5.29 31.06 11.02
C ALA A 143 5.30 30.56 12.48
N ARG A 144 4.12 30.27 13.06
CA ARG A 144 4.02 29.67 14.40
C ARG A 144 4.61 28.25 14.46
N SER A 145 4.50 27.49 13.37
CA SER A 145 5.11 26.15 13.28
C SER A 145 6.64 26.21 13.11
N ALA A 146 7.20 27.29 12.55
CA ALA A 146 8.65 27.48 12.44
C ALA A 146 9.28 27.73 13.83
N ASP A 147 8.65 28.57 14.65
CA ASP A 147 9.03 28.76 16.06
C ASP A 147 8.96 27.43 16.84
N PHE A 148 7.96 26.60 16.53
CA PHE A 148 7.81 25.26 17.10
C PHE A 148 8.89 24.26 16.62
N VAL A 149 9.31 24.34 15.34
CA VAL A 149 10.38 23.50 14.77
C VAL A 149 11.74 23.84 15.39
N GLU A 150 12.05 25.11 15.62
CA GLU A 150 13.26 25.53 16.35
C GLU A 150 13.23 25.03 17.81
N GLY A 151 12.09 25.14 18.50
CA GLY A 151 11.92 24.60 19.85
C GLY A 151 12.04 23.06 19.95
N GLN A 152 11.60 22.30 18.94
CA GLN A 152 11.77 20.85 18.88
C GLN A 152 13.21 20.43 18.54
N LEU A 153 13.91 21.18 17.68
CA LEU A 153 15.31 20.93 17.35
C LEU A 153 16.22 21.13 18.57
N GLN A 154 15.95 22.16 19.39
CA GLN A 154 16.66 22.34 20.68
C GLN A 154 16.45 21.18 21.65
N LEU A 155 15.23 20.59 21.72
CA LEU A 155 14.96 19.43 22.58
C LEU A 155 15.63 18.13 22.09
N SER A 156 15.92 18.00 20.79
CA SER A 156 16.65 16.84 20.24
C SER A 156 18.17 16.94 20.31
N CYS A 157 18.72 18.13 20.60
CA CYS A 157 20.16 18.35 20.79
C CYS A 157 20.60 18.31 22.25
N CYS A 158 19.67 18.15 23.21
CA CYS A 158 19.96 18.02 24.64
C CYS A 158 19.60 16.64 25.22
N ALA A 159 19.51 15.60 24.38
CA ALA A 159 19.34 14.21 24.81
C ALA A 159 20.52 13.35 24.35
#